data_AF-A0A8X8K4N4-F1
#
_entry.id   AF-A0A8X8K4N4-F1
#
_cell.length_a   1.000
_cell.length_b   1.000
_cell.length_c   1.000
_cell.angle_alpha   90.00
_cell.angle_beta   90.00
_cell.angle_gamma   90.00
#
_symmetry.space_group_name_H-M   'P 1'
#
loop_
_entity.id
_entity.type
_entity.pdbx_description
1 polymer ?
#
loop_
_entity_poly.entity_id
_entity_poly.type
_entity_poly.pdbx_seq_one_letter_code
_entity_poly.pdbx_strand_id
1 'polypeptide(L)'
;MNAQPVQDLPEFATWLNAAPATLSELRGQPLALLFVNAASAWCAQRLAEVANWQSRHPGRLQVLVLQVPRFDFERDETASLKLLRRQGLHSVALLDSDWDGWRRFGVTAWPTMVLMDVYGRESSRLVGLGQPGELDRALNELCGNLQPTPFEALRELRPEPRLPLCFPTGLAVTTERLYIADSGHHRVLECTHGGRVLRQFGQGTPDFMDGGAQDAAFNRPQALVVERESLYVADTGNHALRRINIITGQVDTLCGNGRPGEPRDGQVDDPRSVALNHPAGLALADNELHMAMAGDNRIWSYHLGQRRLTRRAGSGAIDQRDGSGNVAAFAQPTGLAVVQQALYVADALASSIRCVQLRGDLVQTLIGQGVWNHGSEDGPRDRASLQFPQAIALSPDAPLLWIADAGNGRLRTLRLGGGELVTQALPRRLHGPAGLAVGSGAVWIAETDAHAVLRFDPASGVLSDVPITE
;
A
#
# COMPACT_ATOMS: atom_id res chain seq x y z
N MET A 1 0.29 1.87 -46.17
CA MET A 1 0.24 2.45 -44.81
C MET A 1 1.62 2.28 -44.22
N ASN A 2 2.25 3.33 -43.71
CA ASN A 2 3.57 3.17 -43.08
C ASN A 2 3.34 2.59 -41.69
N ALA A 3 3.73 1.33 -41.49
CA ALA A 3 3.89 0.82 -40.14
C ALA A 3 4.94 1.68 -39.43
N GLN A 4 4.65 2.16 -38.22
CA GLN A 4 5.70 2.72 -37.38
C GLN A 4 6.73 1.60 -37.14
N PRO A 5 8.04 1.89 -37.23
CA PRO A 5 9.06 0.89 -36.92
C PRO A 5 8.85 0.40 -35.49
N VAL A 6 9.07 -0.90 -35.25
CA VAL A 6 9.01 -1.46 -33.89
C VAL A 6 9.97 -0.66 -33.03
N GLN A 7 9.42 0.06 -32.05
CA GLN A 7 10.21 0.69 -31.03
C GLN A 7 10.67 -0.42 -30.09
N ASP A 8 11.89 -0.94 -30.30
CA ASP A 8 12.58 -1.71 -29.26
C ASP A 8 12.62 -0.88 -27.95
N LEU A 9 12.90 -1.51 -26.82
CA LEU A 9 13.36 -0.75 -25.64
C LEU A 9 14.64 0.02 -26.02
N PRO A 10 15.00 1.13 -25.34
CA PRO A 10 16.77 1.55 -25.58
C PRO A 10 17.62 0.37 -25.07
N GLU A 11 18.92 0.58 -24.99
CA GLU A 11 19.83 -0.14 -24.10
C GLU A 11 19.57 0.17 -22.59
N PHE A 12 18.42 0.76 -22.25
CA PHE A 12 18.10 1.37 -20.95
C PHE A 12 17.68 0.35 -19.87
N ALA A 13 17.56 0.89 -18.66
CA ALA A 13 16.81 0.38 -17.52
C ALA A 13 17.39 -0.88 -16.86
N THR A 14 17.72 -0.78 -15.57
CA THR A 14 18.23 -1.92 -14.82
C THR A 14 17.14 -2.98 -14.69
N TRP A 15 17.45 -4.20 -15.13
CA TRP A 15 16.59 -5.35 -14.98
C TRP A 15 16.59 -5.76 -13.49
N LEU A 16 15.44 -5.53 -12.84
CA LEU A 16 15.34 -5.66 -11.39
C LEU A 16 15.42 -7.12 -10.94
N ASN A 17 14.87 -8.05 -11.71
CA ASN A 17 14.82 -9.47 -11.30
C ASN A 17 15.08 -10.49 -12.42
N ALA A 18 15.57 -10.10 -13.60
CA ALA A 18 15.96 -11.05 -14.67
C ALA A 18 17.24 -10.61 -15.41
N ALA A 19 17.68 -11.40 -16.39
CA ALA A 19 18.73 -11.00 -17.33
C ALA A 19 18.18 -10.01 -18.37
N PRO A 20 19.01 -9.10 -18.93
CA PRO A 20 18.58 -8.21 -20.00
C PRO A 20 18.09 -8.95 -21.25
N ALA A 21 17.03 -8.44 -21.87
CA ALA A 21 16.48 -8.91 -23.14
C ALA A 21 15.92 -7.75 -23.98
N THR A 22 15.90 -7.89 -25.29
CA THR A 22 15.32 -6.92 -26.22
C THR A 22 13.86 -7.23 -26.55
N LEU A 23 13.07 -6.23 -26.96
CA LEU A 23 11.71 -6.49 -27.47
C LEU A 23 11.73 -7.33 -28.74
N SER A 24 12.82 -7.24 -29.52
CA SER A 24 13.09 -8.11 -30.66
C SER A 24 13.21 -9.60 -30.30
N GLU A 25 13.79 -9.94 -29.15
CA GLU A 25 13.85 -11.31 -28.62
C GLU A 25 12.53 -11.77 -27.99
N LEU A 26 11.71 -10.85 -27.49
CA LEU A 26 10.38 -11.14 -26.92
C LEU A 26 9.26 -11.27 -27.98
N ARG A 27 9.58 -11.19 -29.28
CA ARG A 27 8.61 -11.39 -30.39
C ARG A 27 8.09 -12.85 -30.44
N GLY A 28 6.99 -13.04 -31.18
CA GLY A 28 6.32 -14.33 -31.36
C GLY A 28 5.22 -14.61 -30.32
N GLN A 29 5.03 -13.73 -29.33
CA GLN A 29 4.02 -13.85 -28.27
C GLN A 29 3.35 -12.50 -27.99
N PRO A 30 2.11 -12.45 -27.50
CA PRO A 30 1.50 -11.24 -26.96
C PRO A 30 2.30 -10.69 -25.77
N LEU A 31 2.55 -9.38 -25.76
CA LEU A 31 3.35 -8.72 -24.72
C LEU A 31 2.64 -7.46 -24.19
N ALA A 32 2.45 -7.38 -22.88
CA ALA A 32 2.03 -6.19 -22.17
C ALA A 32 3.24 -5.48 -21.53
N LEU A 33 3.50 -4.24 -21.95
CA LEU A 33 4.43 -3.32 -21.27
C LEU A 33 3.64 -2.50 -20.26
N LEU A 34 3.80 -2.79 -18.97
CA LEU A 34 3.02 -2.21 -17.89
C LEU A 34 3.84 -1.16 -17.13
N PHE A 35 3.61 0.10 -17.44
CA PHE A 35 4.23 1.26 -16.79
C PHE A 35 3.54 1.57 -15.46
N VAL A 36 4.29 1.45 -14.37
CA VAL A 36 3.81 1.58 -12.99
C VAL A 36 4.64 2.57 -12.18
N ASN A 37 4.08 2.96 -11.06
CA ASN A 37 4.80 3.54 -9.93
C ASN A 37 4.46 2.70 -8.70
N ALA A 38 5.45 2.04 -8.09
CA ALA A 38 5.25 1.03 -7.06
C ALA A 38 4.76 1.58 -5.70
N ALA A 39 4.87 2.91 -5.51
CA ALA A 39 4.22 3.65 -4.44
C ALA A 39 2.70 3.87 -4.66
N SER A 40 2.15 3.66 -5.87
CA SER A 40 0.76 3.98 -6.26
C SER A 40 -0.25 2.83 -6.07
N ALA A 41 -1.33 3.10 -5.34
CA ALA A 41 -2.44 2.17 -5.09
C ALA A 41 -3.20 1.77 -6.38
N TRP A 42 -3.30 2.67 -7.37
CA TRP A 42 -3.89 2.34 -8.68
C TRP A 42 -2.96 1.43 -9.50
N CYS A 43 -1.64 1.56 -9.35
CA CYS A 43 -0.69 0.62 -9.97
C CYS A 43 -0.75 -0.76 -9.29
N ALA A 44 -0.85 -0.81 -7.97
CA ALA A 44 -1.04 -2.06 -7.21
C ALA A 44 -2.33 -2.79 -7.64
N GLN A 45 -3.43 -2.06 -7.86
CA GLN A 45 -4.67 -2.63 -8.39
C GLN A 45 -4.49 -3.18 -9.80
N ARG A 46 -3.93 -2.42 -10.75
CA ARG A 46 -3.70 -2.92 -12.12
C ARG A 46 -2.76 -4.14 -12.16
N LEU A 47 -1.73 -4.17 -11.32
CA LEU A 47 -0.85 -5.34 -11.15
C LEU A 47 -1.64 -6.57 -10.67
N ALA A 48 -2.52 -6.40 -9.68
CA ALA A 48 -3.38 -7.49 -9.18
C ALA A 48 -4.38 -7.97 -10.24
N GLU A 49 -5.02 -7.07 -10.99
CA GLU A 49 -5.92 -7.44 -12.10
C GLU A 49 -5.22 -8.26 -13.18
N VAL A 50 -4.02 -7.84 -13.61
CA VAL A 50 -3.21 -8.54 -14.63
C VAL A 50 -2.76 -9.91 -14.13
N ALA A 51 -2.27 -10.02 -12.89
CA ALA A 51 -1.92 -11.30 -12.29
C ALA A 51 -3.14 -12.24 -12.21
N ASN A 52 -4.31 -11.70 -11.86
CA ASN A 52 -5.56 -12.45 -11.77
C ASN A 52 -6.22 -12.73 -13.14
N TRP A 53 -5.72 -12.15 -14.23
CA TRP A 53 -6.01 -12.58 -15.60
C TRP A 53 -5.03 -13.67 -16.04
N GLN A 54 -3.73 -13.55 -15.75
CA GLN A 54 -2.71 -14.55 -16.09
C GLN A 54 -2.94 -15.89 -15.37
N SER A 55 -3.43 -15.89 -14.13
CA SER A 55 -3.81 -17.10 -13.38
C SER A 55 -4.90 -17.92 -14.08
N ARG A 56 -5.85 -17.24 -14.74
CA ARG A 56 -6.92 -17.85 -15.56
C ARG A 56 -6.46 -18.23 -16.97
N HIS A 57 -5.37 -17.64 -17.45
CA HIS A 57 -4.89 -17.75 -18.83
C HIS A 57 -3.37 -18.02 -18.89
N PRO A 58 -2.88 -19.10 -18.27
CA PRO A 58 -1.45 -19.39 -18.18
C PRO A 58 -0.81 -19.51 -19.56
N GLY A 59 0.37 -18.90 -19.73
CA GLY A 59 1.14 -18.95 -20.97
C GLY A 59 0.56 -18.16 -22.16
N ARG A 60 -0.52 -17.37 -21.98
CA ARG A 60 -1.11 -16.58 -23.09
C ARG A 60 -0.54 -15.17 -23.28
N LEU A 61 0.11 -14.61 -22.25
CA LEU A 61 0.56 -13.22 -22.23
C LEU A 61 1.90 -13.10 -21.49
N GLN A 62 2.89 -12.50 -22.15
CA GLN A 62 4.08 -11.97 -21.49
C GLN A 62 3.74 -10.62 -20.83
N VAL A 63 4.21 -10.39 -19.61
CA VAL A 63 4.05 -9.13 -18.89
C VAL A 63 5.42 -8.65 -18.45
N LEU A 64 5.77 -7.44 -18.87
CA LEU A 64 7.01 -6.77 -18.51
C LEU A 64 6.67 -5.47 -17.79
N VAL A 65 7.08 -5.35 -16.52
CA VAL A 65 6.69 -4.22 -15.67
C VAL A 65 7.80 -3.16 -15.66
N LEU A 66 7.47 -1.94 -16.05
CA LEU A 66 8.39 -0.81 -16.04
C LEU A 66 8.05 0.06 -14.84
N GLN A 67 8.88 -0.02 -13.80
CA GLN A 67 8.79 0.86 -12.64
C GLN A 67 9.41 2.21 -13.00
N VAL A 68 8.59 3.26 -12.91
CA VAL A 68 8.94 4.64 -13.25
C VAL A 68 8.92 5.46 -11.94
N PRO A 69 10.06 5.93 -11.43
CA PRO A 69 10.14 6.64 -10.15
C PRO A 69 9.37 7.97 -10.11
N ARG A 70 8.56 8.17 -9.07
CA ARG A 70 8.01 9.48 -8.68
C ARG A 70 8.85 10.14 -7.60
N PHE A 71 9.42 9.33 -6.71
CA PHE A 71 10.26 9.77 -5.59
C PHE A 71 11.72 9.37 -5.81
N ASP A 72 12.67 10.14 -5.26
CA ASP A 72 14.11 9.86 -5.40
C ASP A 72 14.49 8.45 -4.92
N PHE A 73 13.91 7.98 -3.80
CA PHE A 73 14.22 6.65 -3.27
C PHE A 73 13.76 5.50 -4.17
N GLU A 74 12.78 5.73 -5.07
CA GLU A 74 12.39 4.74 -6.07
C GLU A 74 13.44 4.58 -7.18
N ARG A 75 14.45 5.47 -7.27
CA ARG A 75 15.58 5.33 -8.21
C ARG A 75 16.63 4.31 -7.74
N ASP A 76 16.51 3.76 -6.53
CA ASP A 76 17.30 2.60 -6.10
C ASP A 76 16.66 1.28 -6.58
N GLU A 77 17.48 0.36 -7.09
CA GLU A 77 17.03 -0.96 -7.57
C GLU A 77 16.32 -1.78 -6.49
N THR A 78 16.89 -1.80 -5.29
CA THR A 78 16.44 -2.68 -4.20
C THR A 78 15.12 -2.16 -3.65
N ALA A 79 15.04 -0.84 -3.40
CA ALA A 79 13.80 -0.18 -3.03
C ALA A 79 12.71 -0.40 -4.09
N SER A 80 13.00 -0.16 -5.37
CA SER A 80 12.02 -0.39 -6.45
C SER A 80 11.53 -1.84 -6.50
N LEU A 81 12.42 -2.83 -6.41
CA LEU A 81 12.03 -4.24 -6.44
C LEU A 81 11.19 -4.65 -5.21
N LYS A 82 11.55 -4.16 -4.01
CA LYS A 82 10.78 -4.38 -2.78
C LYS A 82 9.40 -3.74 -2.84
N LEU A 83 9.33 -2.48 -3.28
CA LEU A 83 8.08 -1.73 -3.46
C LEU A 83 7.13 -2.39 -4.45
N LEU A 84 7.64 -3.06 -5.49
CA LEU A 84 6.84 -3.85 -6.44
C LEU A 84 6.35 -5.16 -5.82
N ARG A 85 7.20 -5.86 -5.07
CA ARG A 85 6.92 -7.21 -4.54
C ARG A 85 5.94 -7.23 -3.39
N ARG A 86 5.94 -6.22 -2.51
CA ARG A 86 4.87 -6.03 -1.51
C ARG A 86 3.47 -5.90 -2.15
N GLN A 87 3.37 -5.45 -3.41
CA GLN A 87 2.11 -5.40 -4.17
C GLN A 87 1.76 -6.74 -4.84
N GLY A 88 2.62 -7.77 -4.76
CA GLY A 88 2.44 -9.07 -5.38
C GLY A 88 3.06 -9.22 -6.77
N LEU A 89 4.11 -8.46 -7.12
CA LEU A 89 4.83 -8.71 -8.36
C LEU A 89 5.58 -10.06 -8.30
N HIS A 90 5.19 -10.97 -9.20
CA HIS A 90 5.90 -12.22 -9.51
C HIS A 90 6.45 -12.26 -10.95
N SER A 91 6.16 -11.23 -11.75
CA SER A 91 6.64 -11.06 -13.13
C SER A 91 8.00 -10.34 -13.17
N VAL A 92 8.60 -10.27 -14.35
CA VAL A 92 9.86 -9.55 -14.55
C VAL A 92 9.63 -8.03 -14.64
N ALA A 93 10.52 -7.27 -13.99
CA ALA A 93 10.49 -5.82 -13.97
C ALA A 93 11.83 -5.16 -14.33
N LEU A 94 11.73 -3.94 -14.85
CA LEU A 94 12.82 -3.01 -15.11
C LEU A 94 12.59 -1.71 -14.35
N LEU A 95 13.68 -0.97 -14.08
CA LEU A 95 13.67 0.38 -13.54
C LEU A 95 13.93 1.43 -14.64
N ASP A 96 12.87 2.10 -15.09
CA ASP A 96 12.94 3.25 -16.01
C ASP A 96 13.22 4.53 -15.20
N SER A 97 14.40 4.58 -14.57
CA SER A 97 14.79 5.60 -13.59
C SER A 97 14.58 7.03 -14.08
N ASP A 98 14.87 7.26 -15.36
CA ASP A 98 14.92 8.57 -15.98
C ASP A 98 13.76 8.83 -16.95
N TRP A 99 12.76 7.95 -16.96
CA TRP A 99 11.51 8.04 -17.72
C TRP A 99 11.72 8.02 -19.25
N ASP A 100 12.74 7.32 -19.73
CA ASP A 100 13.02 7.20 -21.16
C ASP A 100 12.05 6.23 -21.85
N GLY A 101 11.73 5.10 -21.21
CA GLY A 101 10.68 4.19 -21.69
C GLY A 101 9.33 4.90 -21.72
N TRP A 102 8.99 5.58 -20.63
CA TRP A 102 7.80 6.43 -20.50
C TRP A 102 7.71 7.47 -21.63
N ARG A 103 8.79 8.22 -21.90
CA ARG A 103 8.86 9.18 -23.02
C ARG A 103 8.72 8.50 -24.37
N ARG A 104 9.47 7.41 -24.61
CA ARG A 104 9.55 6.71 -25.91
C ARG A 104 8.21 6.11 -26.34
N PHE A 105 7.46 5.53 -25.40
CA PHE A 105 6.12 4.99 -25.63
C PHE A 105 5.00 6.04 -25.52
N GLY A 106 5.32 7.31 -25.30
CA GLY A 106 4.34 8.39 -25.20
C GLY A 106 3.35 8.20 -24.05
N VAL A 107 3.86 7.75 -22.89
CA VAL A 107 3.06 7.54 -21.68
C VAL A 107 2.83 8.87 -20.97
N THR A 108 1.64 9.04 -20.38
CA THR A 108 1.22 10.30 -19.75
C THR A 108 0.60 10.15 -18.36
N ALA A 109 0.25 8.93 -17.93
CA ALA A 109 -0.36 8.67 -16.63
C ALA A 109 -0.04 7.26 -16.10
N TRP A 110 -0.07 7.11 -14.78
CA TRP A 110 0.09 5.84 -14.08
C TRP A 110 -1.27 5.25 -13.63
N PRO A 111 -1.45 3.92 -13.69
CA PRO A 111 -0.72 2.99 -14.54
C PRO A 111 -1.06 3.21 -16.03
N THR A 112 -0.16 2.80 -16.92
CA THR A 112 -0.48 2.62 -18.36
C THR A 112 0.03 1.27 -18.81
N MET A 113 -0.79 0.52 -19.54
CA MET A 113 -0.42 -0.76 -20.14
C MET A 113 -0.46 -0.64 -21.66
N VAL A 114 0.69 -0.75 -22.32
CA VAL A 114 0.80 -0.80 -23.78
C VAL A 114 0.76 -2.27 -24.20
N LEU A 115 -0.17 -2.63 -25.08
CA LEU A 115 -0.39 -3.99 -25.54
C LEU A 115 0.18 -4.17 -26.94
N MET A 116 1.12 -5.11 -27.08
CA MET A 116 1.83 -5.38 -28.33
C MET A 116 1.51 -6.76 -28.89
N ASP A 117 1.36 -6.81 -30.21
CA ASP A 117 1.13 -8.05 -30.96
C ASP A 117 2.39 -8.92 -31.08
N VAL A 118 2.23 -10.13 -31.63
CA VAL A 118 3.31 -11.10 -31.82
C VAL A 118 4.46 -10.61 -32.72
N TYR A 119 4.31 -9.49 -33.42
CA TYR A 119 5.35 -8.86 -34.25
C TYR A 119 6.07 -7.71 -33.51
N GLY A 120 5.64 -7.38 -32.28
CA GLY A 120 6.17 -6.27 -31.49
C GLY A 120 5.57 -4.90 -31.86
N ARG A 121 4.37 -4.87 -32.45
CA ARG A 121 3.67 -3.62 -32.80
C ARG A 121 2.61 -3.32 -31.75
N GLU A 122 2.46 -2.06 -31.36
CA GLU A 122 1.35 -1.65 -30.49
C GLU A 122 0.00 -1.92 -31.17
N SER A 123 -0.85 -2.69 -30.49
CA SER A 123 -2.22 -3.01 -30.91
C SER A 123 -3.24 -2.10 -30.20
N SER A 124 -2.99 -1.76 -28.94
CA SER A 124 -3.82 -0.88 -28.11
C SER A 124 -3.09 -0.49 -26.83
N ARG A 125 -3.66 0.42 -26.03
CA ARG A 125 -3.18 0.74 -24.68
C ARG A 125 -4.34 1.02 -23.73
N LEU A 126 -4.18 0.64 -22.45
CA LEU A 126 -5.10 0.98 -21.36
C LEU A 126 -4.43 2.00 -20.44
N VAL A 127 -5.17 3.05 -20.03
CA VAL A 127 -4.66 4.14 -19.19
C VAL A 127 -5.51 4.26 -17.92
N GLY A 128 -4.86 4.36 -16.75
CA GLY A 128 -5.54 4.24 -15.46
C GLY A 128 -6.09 2.83 -15.23
N LEU A 129 -7.18 2.71 -14.47
CA LEU A 129 -7.91 1.45 -14.26
C LEU A 129 -8.96 1.15 -15.35
N GLY A 130 -9.52 2.18 -15.99
CA GLY A 130 -10.55 2.02 -17.02
C GLY A 130 -11.92 1.63 -16.45
N GLN A 131 -12.76 1.03 -17.28
CA GLN A 131 -14.09 0.50 -16.91
C GLN A 131 -14.03 -0.99 -16.53
N PRO A 132 -14.96 -1.50 -15.70
CA PRO A 132 -15.03 -2.91 -15.34
C PRO A 132 -15.04 -3.84 -16.57
N GLY A 133 -14.14 -4.82 -16.59
CA GLY A 133 -14.00 -5.78 -17.70
C GLY A 133 -13.32 -5.23 -18.96
N GLU A 134 -12.83 -3.98 -18.96
CA GLU A 134 -12.04 -3.44 -20.07
C GLU A 134 -10.71 -4.17 -20.25
N LEU A 135 -10.06 -4.55 -19.13
CA LEU A 135 -8.83 -5.35 -19.14
C LEU A 135 -9.04 -6.73 -19.78
N ASP A 136 -10.00 -7.51 -19.28
CA ASP A 136 -10.31 -8.84 -19.82
C ASP A 136 -10.62 -8.78 -21.31
N ARG A 137 -11.38 -7.76 -21.77
CA ARG A 137 -11.68 -7.57 -23.19
C ARG A 137 -10.40 -7.34 -24.00
N ALA A 138 -9.60 -6.34 -23.63
CA ALA A 138 -8.40 -5.97 -24.39
C ALA A 138 -7.35 -7.10 -24.42
N LEU A 139 -7.17 -7.83 -23.32
CA LEU A 139 -6.26 -8.99 -23.27
C LEU A 139 -6.80 -10.19 -24.06
N ASN A 140 -8.11 -10.44 -24.03
CA ASN A 140 -8.72 -11.51 -24.84
C ASN A 140 -8.68 -11.19 -26.34
N GLU A 141 -8.86 -9.92 -26.73
CA GLU A 141 -8.72 -9.45 -28.12
C GLU A 141 -7.27 -9.58 -28.61
N LEU A 142 -6.28 -9.15 -27.79
CA LEU A 142 -4.85 -9.28 -28.11
C LEU A 142 -4.40 -10.75 -28.26
N CYS A 143 -4.84 -11.62 -27.34
CA CYS A 143 -4.45 -13.03 -27.35
C CYS A 143 -5.27 -13.86 -28.37
N GLY A 144 -6.45 -13.38 -28.77
CA GLY A 144 -7.30 -13.92 -29.82
C GLY A 144 -7.50 -15.44 -29.77
N ASN A 145 -7.39 -16.07 -30.95
CA ASN A 145 -7.33 -17.53 -31.12
C ASN A 145 -5.88 -18.05 -31.22
N LEU A 146 -4.88 -17.33 -30.72
CA LEU A 146 -3.51 -17.83 -30.67
C LEU A 146 -3.47 -19.06 -29.77
N GLN A 147 -3.00 -20.19 -30.32
CA GLN A 147 -2.65 -21.35 -29.50
C GLN A 147 -1.46 -20.96 -28.60
N PRO A 148 -1.42 -21.40 -27.33
CA PRO A 148 -0.28 -21.11 -26.46
C PRO A 148 0.95 -21.90 -26.94
N THR A 149 1.76 -21.29 -27.80
CA THR A 149 3.11 -21.77 -28.08
C THR A 149 3.92 -21.68 -26.77
N PRO A 150 4.52 -22.77 -26.27
CA PRO A 150 5.43 -22.68 -25.15
C PRO A 150 6.60 -21.74 -25.48
N PHE A 151 6.79 -20.72 -24.67
CA PHE A 151 7.94 -19.81 -24.74
C PHE A 151 8.78 -19.97 -23.48
N GLU A 152 10.09 -19.74 -23.59
CA GLU A 152 10.96 -19.66 -22.42
C GLU A 152 10.70 -18.32 -21.73
N ALA A 153 9.85 -18.34 -20.70
CA ALA A 153 9.52 -17.16 -19.92
C ALA A 153 10.78 -16.60 -19.23
N LEU A 154 10.95 -15.28 -19.29
CA LEU A 154 12.06 -14.57 -18.66
C LEU A 154 12.20 -15.00 -17.18
N ARG A 155 13.32 -15.66 -16.88
CA ARG A 155 13.55 -16.30 -15.59
C ARG A 155 13.84 -15.27 -14.49
N GLU A 156 13.14 -15.39 -13.36
CA GLU A 156 13.48 -14.63 -12.16
C GLU A 156 14.82 -15.12 -11.54
N LEU A 157 15.69 -14.16 -11.22
CA LEU A 157 17.06 -14.37 -10.71
C LEU A 157 17.28 -13.86 -9.28
N ARG A 158 16.44 -12.95 -8.76
CA ARG A 158 16.59 -12.32 -7.42
C ARG A 158 15.41 -12.59 -6.46
N PRO A 159 14.78 -13.79 -6.38
CA PRO A 159 13.53 -14.02 -5.62
C PRO A 159 13.64 -13.67 -4.13
N GLU A 160 12.51 -13.35 -3.48
CA GLU A 160 12.50 -13.06 -2.03
C GLU A 160 12.83 -14.30 -1.17
N PRO A 161 13.50 -14.11 -0.03
CA PRO A 161 13.78 -15.19 0.91
C PRO A 161 12.49 -15.64 1.63
N ARG A 162 12.41 -16.92 1.97
CA ARG A 162 11.36 -17.45 2.85
C ARG A 162 11.77 -17.20 4.30
N LEU A 163 11.10 -16.26 4.95
CA LEU A 163 11.35 -15.82 6.33
C LEU A 163 10.08 -15.97 7.19
N PRO A 164 10.16 -15.85 8.53
CA PRO A 164 8.97 -15.94 9.40
C PRO A 164 7.91 -14.86 9.16
N LEU A 165 8.30 -13.71 8.59
CA LEU A 165 7.42 -12.67 8.06
C LEU A 165 7.70 -12.44 6.57
N CYS A 166 6.77 -11.82 5.86
CA CYS A 166 6.93 -11.35 4.49
C CYS A 166 6.19 -10.01 4.34
N PHE A 167 6.94 -8.92 4.11
CA PHE A 167 6.42 -7.56 3.98
C PHE A 167 5.36 -7.16 5.05
N PRO A 168 5.68 -7.19 6.36
CA PRO A 168 4.76 -6.76 7.40
C PRO A 168 4.51 -5.24 7.32
N THR A 169 3.25 -4.79 7.31
CA THR A 169 2.93 -3.35 7.25
C THR A 169 2.10 -2.81 8.42
N GLY A 170 1.37 -3.66 9.14
CA GLY A 170 0.49 -3.24 10.24
C GLY A 170 0.94 -3.76 11.59
N LEU A 171 0.88 -2.91 12.61
CA LEU A 171 1.12 -3.30 14.01
C LEU A 171 0.02 -2.75 14.91
N ALA A 172 -0.37 -3.53 15.91
CA ALA A 172 -1.12 -3.05 17.07
C ALA A 172 -0.51 -3.65 18.35
N VAL A 173 -0.49 -2.89 19.44
CA VAL A 173 0.14 -3.31 20.70
C VAL A 173 -0.82 -3.11 21.88
N THR A 174 -0.84 -4.07 22.80
CA THR A 174 -1.52 -3.97 24.08
C THR A 174 -0.51 -4.10 25.23
N THR A 175 -0.97 -4.00 26.47
CA THR A 175 -0.15 -4.27 27.66
C THR A 175 0.46 -5.68 27.70
N GLU A 176 -0.07 -6.65 26.94
CA GLU A 176 0.44 -8.02 26.94
C GLU A 176 0.80 -8.62 25.57
N ARG A 177 0.40 -8.00 24.45
CA ARG A 177 0.51 -8.59 23.11
C ARG A 177 1.00 -7.60 22.07
N LEU A 178 1.67 -8.15 21.06
CA LEU A 178 1.94 -7.50 19.77
C LEU A 178 1.12 -8.23 18.71
N TYR A 179 0.39 -7.49 17.88
CA TYR A 179 -0.29 -8.02 16.70
C TYR A 179 0.41 -7.50 15.44
N ILE A 180 0.60 -8.37 14.46
CA ILE A 180 1.36 -8.09 13.23
C ILE A 180 0.50 -8.46 12.03
N ALA A 181 0.27 -7.52 11.10
CA ALA A 181 -0.27 -7.84 9.78
C ALA A 181 0.91 -8.26 8.89
N ASP A 182 1.01 -9.57 8.66
CA ASP A 182 2.08 -10.21 7.90
C ASP A 182 1.64 -10.27 6.42
N SER A 183 1.66 -9.09 5.78
CA SER A 183 0.84 -8.79 4.60
C SER A 183 1.18 -9.64 3.38
N GLY A 184 2.47 -9.95 3.17
CA GLY A 184 2.95 -10.85 2.11
C GLY A 184 2.69 -12.34 2.37
N HIS A 185 2.33 -12.72 3.59
CA HIS A 185 1.78 -14.03 3.94
C HIS A 185 0.26 -14.00 4.16
N HIS A 186 -0.44 -12.91 3.80
CA HIS A 186 -1.90 -12.83 3.76
C HIS A 186 -2.58 -13.24 5.10
N ARG A 187 -1.93 -12.93 6.24
CA ARG A 187 -2.35 -13.33 7.59
C ARG A 187 -2.12 -12.24 8.64
N VAL A 188 -2.71 -12.42 9.82
CA VAL A 188 -2.44 -11.62 11.02
C VAL A 188 -1.92 -12.55 12.13
N LEU A 189 -0.85 -12.14 12.82
CA LEU A 189 -0.25 -12.88 13.93
C LEU A 189 -0.56 -12.20 15.27
N GLU A 190 -0.82 -12.98 16.30
CA GLU A 190 -0.68 -12.57 17.70
C GLU A 190 0.65 -13.10 18.24
N CYS A 191 1.46 -12.21 18.81
CA CYS A 191 2.75 -12.52 19.41
C CYS A 191 2.84 -11.99 20.85
N THR A 192 3.75 -12.57 21.61
CA THR A 192 4.34 -11.91 22.78
C THR A 192 5.18 -10.71 22.34
N HIS A 193 5.42 -9.75 23.23
CA HIS A 193 6.39 -8.66 23.01
C HIS A 193 7.83 -9.14 22.74
N GLY A 194 8.16 -10.39 23.05
CA GLY A 194 9.44 -11.02 22.74
C GLY A 194 9.52 -11.68 21.36
N GLY A 195 8.47 -11.56 20.53
CA GLY A 195 8.43 -12.07 19.16
C GLY A 195 7.83 -13.47 18.99
N ARG A 196 7.82 -14.31 20.04
CA ARG A 196 7.17 -15.63 19.99
C ARG A 196 5.69 -15.50 19.64
N VAL A 197 5.26 -16.19 18.59
CA VAL A 197 3.89 -16.31 18.10
C VAL A 197 3.04 -17.08 19.12
N LEU A 198 1.77 -16.73 19.21
CA LEU A 198 0.77 -17.38 20.06
C LEU A 198 -0.41 -17.91 19.26
N ARG A 199 -0.86 -17.16 18.25
CA ARG A 199 -1.89 -17.55 17.27
C ARG A 199 -1.66 -16.90 15.91
N GLN A 200 -2.16 -17.57 14.88
CA GLN A 200 -2.34 -17.03 13.53
C GLN A 200 -3.84 -16.90 13.23
N PHE A 201 -4.20 -15.80 12.58
CA PHE A 201 -5.51 -15.58 11.95
C PHE A 201 -5.31 -15.47 10.44
N GLY A 202 -6.05 -16.26 9.67
CA GLY A 202 -5.91 -16.35 8.21
C GLY A 202 -5.19 -17.63 7.77
N GLN A 203 -5.72 -18.31 6.75
CA GLN A 203 -5.14 -19.53 6.14
C GLN A 203 -3.76 -19.35 5.47
N GLY A 204 -3.29 -18.11 5.30
CA GLY A 204 -1.98 -17.79 4.69
C GLY A 204 -1.98 -17.64 3.16
N THR A 205 -3.13 -17.89 2.52
CA THR A 205 -3.35 -17.71 1.07
C THR A 205 -4.41 -16.62 0.81
N PRO A 206 -4.25 -15.81 -0.26
CA PRO A 206 -5.19 -14.73 -0.61
C PRO A 206 -6.57 -15.25 -0.96
N ASP A 207 -7.55 -14.97 -0.10
CA ASP A 207 -8.99 -15.21 -0.33
C ASP A 207 -9.81 -14.29 0.60
N PHE A 208 -11.15 -14.27 0.45
CA PHE A 208 -12.07 -13.39 1.18
C PHE A 208 -13.12 -14.16 2.00
N MET A 209 -12.64 -15.09 2.83
CA MET A 209 -13.48 -15.92 3.72
C MET A 209 -13.51 -15.37 5.15
N ASP A 210 -14.71 -15.30 5.74
CA ASP A 210 -14.93 -15.19 7.20
C ASP A 210 -14.94 -16.61 7.81
N GLY A 211 -14.64 -16.73 9.11
CA GLY A 211 -14.61 -18.04 9.79
C GLY A 211 -13.81 -18.03 11.09
N GLY A 212 -13.43 -19.23 11.55
CA GLY A 212 -12.48 -19.37 12.65
C GLY A 212 -11.08 -18.92 12.24
N ALA A 213 -10.17 -18.86 13.22
CA ALA A 213 -8.83 -18.30 13.03
C ALA A 213 -8.02 -18.97 11.89
N GLN A 214 -8.28 -20.24 11.58
CA GLN A 214 -7.59 -20.97 10.51
C GLN A 214 -8.40 -21.07 9.21
N ASP A 215 -9.73 -20.92 9.28
CA ASP A 215 -10.64 -21.03 8.12
C ASP A 215 -10.82 -19.69 7.38
N ALA A 216 -10.70 -18.59 8.12
CA ALA A 216 -10.75 -17.25 7.57
C ALA A 216 -9.56 -16.98 6.62
N ALA A 217 -9.74 -16.02 5.71
CA ALA A 217 -8.70 -15.59 4.79
C ALA A 217 -8.65 -14.07 4.69
N PHE A 218 -7.45 -13.53 4.47
CA PHE A 218 -7.19 -12.11 4.19
C PHE A 218 -6.45 -12.00 2.86
N ASN A 219 -6.32 -10.79 2.33
CA ASN A 219 -5.49 -10.50 1.17
C ASN A 219 -4.72 -9.20 1.38
N ARG A 220 -3.43 -9.33 1.70
CA ARG A 220 -2.54 -8.19 2.07
C ARG A 220 -3.19 -7.26 3.11
N PRO A 221 -3.50 -7.77 4.32
CA PRO A 221 -3.96 -6.92 5.42
C PRO A 221 -2.90 -5.86 5.74
N GLN A 222 -3.32 -4.62 5.99
CA GLN A 222 -2.45 -3.51 6.37
C GLN A 222 -2.75 -3.05 7.81
N ALA A 223 -3.34 -1.87 8.03
CA ALA A 223 -3.50 -1.35 9.38
C ALA A 223 -4.31 -2.25 10.33
N LEU A 224 -3.86 -2.25 11.57
CA LEU A 224 -4.46 -2.95 12.71
C LEU A 224 -4.83 -1.94 13.80
N VAL A 225 -6.03 -2.05 14.37
CA VAL A 225 -6.44 -1.28 15.56
C VAL A 225 -7.11 -2.22 16.55
N VAL A 226 -6.67 -2.21 17.80
CA VAL A 226 -7.21 -3.05 18.88
C VAL A 226 -8.06 -2.21 19.84
N GLU A 227 -9.28 -2.65 20.13
CA GLU A 227 -10.11 -2.12 21.21
C GLU A 227 -10.79 -3.29 21.94
N ARG A 228 -10.56 -3.39 23.26
CA ARG A 228 -11.13 -4.44 24.12
C ARG A 228 -10.84 -5.84 23.55
N GLU A 229 -11.89 -6.56 23.14
CA GLU A 229 -11.82 -7.91 22.58
C GLU A 229 -11.81 -7.94 21.04
N SER A 230 -11.74 -6.77 20.37
CA SER A 230 -11.79 -6.66 18.90
C SER A 230 -10.47 -6.12 18.34
N LEU A 231 -9.93 -6.82 17.34
CA LEU A 231 -8.85 -6.36 16.49
C LEU A 231 -9.43 -6.08 15.10
N TYR A 232 -9.52 -4.79 14.75
CA TYR A 232 -9.98 -4.33 13.44
C TYR A 232 -8.82 -4.38 12.45
N VAL A 233 -9.10 -4.85 11.24
CA VAL A 233 -8.11 -5.10 10.18
C VAL A 233 -8.55 -4.41 8.89
N ALA A 234 -7.70 -3.56 8.33
CA ALA A 234 -7.82 -3.10 6.96
C ALA A 234 -7.33 -4.23 6.04
N ASP A 235 -8.25 -4.97 5.44
CA ASP A 235 -7.96 -6.11 4.57
C ASP A 235 -7.87 -5.61 3.12
N THR A 236 -6.73 -5.00 2.83
CA THR A 236 -6.58 -3.99 1.77
C THR A 236 -6.78 -4.56 0.36
N GLY A 237 -6.21 -5.73 0.08
CA GLY A 237 -6.36 -6.43 -1.21
C GLY A 237 -7.72 -7.12 -1.38
N ASN A 238 -8.49 -7.30 -0.32
CA ASN A 238 -9.90 -7.70 -0.36
C ASN A 238 -10.86 -6.51 -0.36
N HIS A 239 -10.35 -5.27 -0.34
CA HIS A 239 -11.18 -4.06 -0.31
C HIS A 239 -12.20 -4.10 0.84
N ALA A 240 -11.75 -4.53 2.03
CA ALA A 240 -12.63 -4.83 3.15
C ALA A 240 -12.11 -4.31 4.50
N LEU A 241 -13.05 -4.02 5.39
CA LEU A 241 -12.85 -3.87 6.82
C LEU A 241 -13.29 -5.16 7.52
N ARG A 242 -12.36 -5.80 8.22
CA ARG A 242 -12.59 -7.05 8.98
C ARG A 242 -12.45 -6.79 10.48
N ARG A 243 -12.98 -7.71 11.29
CA ARG A 243 -12.81 -7.77 12.74
C ARG A 243 -12.44 -9.19 13.14
N ILE A 244 -11.35 -9.32 13.88
CA ILE A 244 -11.01 -10.53 14.63
C ILE A 244 -11.49 -10.34 16.08
N ASN A 245 -12.32 -11.25 16.59
CA ASN A 245 -12.57 -11.33 18.04
C ASN A 245 -11.37 -12.05 18.69
N ILE A 246 -10.61 -11.35 19.53
CA ILE A 246 -9.34 -11.86 20.08
C ILE A 246 -9.55 -12.94 21.15
N ILE A 247 -10.76 -13.14 21.68
CA ILE A 247 -11.01 -14.23 22.64
C ILE A 247 -11.27 -15.54 21.88
N THR A 248 -12.24 -15.54 20.96
CA THR A 248 -12.68 -16.73 20.21
C THR A 248 -11.83 -17.03 18.97
N GLY A 249 -11.17 -16.03 18.39
CA GLY A 249 -10.48 -16.12 17.10
C GLY A 249 -11.39 -16.07 15.88
N GLN A 250 -12.69 -15.80 16.04
CA GLN A 250 -13.65 -15.60 14.96
C GLN A 250 -13.30 -14.33 14.15
N VAL A 251 -13.36 -14.42 12.82
CA VAL A 251 -13.08 -13.33 11.88
C VAL A 251 -14.33 -13.01 11.05
N ASP A 252 -14.78 -11.76 11.11
CA ASP A 252 -16.00 -11.28 10.45
C ASP A 252 -15.73 -10.07 9.54
N THR A 253 -16.49 -9.95 8.46
CA THR A 253 -16.52 -8.76 7.59
C THR A 253 -17.49 -7.71 8.14
N LEU A 254 -17.01 -6.49 8.43
CA LEU A 254 -17.85 -5.37 8.89
C LEU A 254 -18.37 -4.49 7.75
N CYS A 255 -17.56 -4.35 6.69
CA CYS A 255 -17.86 -3.56 5.50
C CYS A 255 -16.91 -3.97 4.36
N GLY A 256 -17.39 -4.13 3.13
CA GLY A 256 -16.58 -4.50 1.97
C GLY A 256 -17.05 -5.76 1.26
N ASN A 257 -16.92 -5.79 -0.07
CA ASN A 257 -17.51 -6.81 -0.94
C ASN A 257 -16.48 -7.60 -1.78
N GLY A 258 -15.18 -7.51 -1.44
CA GLY A 258 -14.11 -8.18 -2.19
C GLY A 258 -13.62 -7.43 -3.43
N ARG A 259 -14.12 -6.21 -3.72
CA ARG A 259 -13.89 -5.52 -4.99
C ARG A 259 -13.65 -4.01 -4.84
N PRO A 260 -12.82 -3.39 -5.72
CA PRO A 260 -12.69 -1.94 -5.80
C PRO A 260 -14.00 -1.25 -6.19
N GLY A 261 -14.33 -0.16 -5.51
CA GLY A 261 -15.36 0.78 -5.91
C GLY A 261 -15.48 1.96 -4.94
N GLU A 262 -16.15 3.03 -5.36
CA GLU A 262 -16.44 4.16 -4.48
C GLU A 262 -17.56 3.78 -3.48
N PRO A 263 -17.36 3.96 -2.16
CA PRO A 263 -18.41 3.76 -1.18
C PRO A 263 -19.50 4.84 -1.27
N ARG A 264 -20.60 4.64 -0.53
CA ARG A 264 -21.70 5.62 -0.43
C ARG A 264 -22.00 5.97 1.01
N ASP A 265 -22.30 7.24 1.26
CA ASP A 265 -22.79 7.73 2.55
C ASP A 265 -24.15 7.09 2.87
N GLY A 266 -24.31 6.52 4.07
CA GLY A 266 -25.59 5.93 4.47
C GLY A 266 -25.49 4.74 5.43
N GLN A 267 -26.60 4.04 5.57
CA GLN A 267 -26.72 2.82 6.37
C GLN A 267 -26.08 1.62 5.63
N VAL A 268 -25.40 0.74 6.36
CA VAL A 268 -24.80 -0.49 5.82
C VAL A 268 -25.61 -1.69 6.29
N ASP A 269 -26.73 -1.96 5.61
CA ASP A 269 -27.67 -3.04 5.95
C ASP A 269 -27.06 -4.44 5.70
N ASP A 270 -26.31 -4.60 4.60
CA ASP A 270 -25.43 -5.74 4.34
C ASP A 270 -23.96 -5.27 4.25
N PRO A 271 -23.05 -5.75 5.13
CA PRO A 271 -21.61 -5.49 5.04
C PRO A 271 -21.01 -5.80 3.67
N ARG A 272 -21.47 -6.89 3.03
CA ARG A 272 -20.96 -7.41 1.75
C ARG A 272 -21.58 -6.74 0.52
N SER A 273 -22.45 -5.75 0.70
CA SER A 273 -22.98 -4.95 -0.42
C SER A 273 -22.04 -3.80 -0.81
N VAL A 274 -21.26 -3.28 0.14
CA VAL A 274 -20.46 -2.06 -0.01
C VAL A 274 -19.15 -2.35 -0.76
N ALA A 275 -18.90 -1.63 -1.85
CA ALA A 275 -17.56 -1.56 -2.44
C ALA A 275 -16.71 -0.54 -1.68
N LEU A 276 -15.47 -0.91 -1.37
CA LEU A 276 -14.46 -0.01 -0.81
C LEU A 276 -13.26 0.06 -1.77
N ASN A 277 -12.36 1.03 -1.59
CA ASN A 277 -11.21 1.19 -2.48
C ASN A 277 -9.88 1.28 -1.71
N HIS A 278 -9.26 0.11 -1.48
CA HIS A 278 -7.93 -0.02 -0.87
C HIS A 278 -7.85 0.66 0.53
N PRO A 279 -8.58 0.15 1.54
CA PRO A 279 -8.44 0.63 2.92
C PRO A 279 -7.02 0.35 3.39
N ALA A 280 -6.26 1.37 3.75
CA ALA A 280 -4.85 1.25 4.14
C ALA A 280 -4.64 1.51 5.64
N GLY A 281 -5.21 2.61 6.14
CA GLY A 281 -5.08 3.07 7.53
C GLY A 281 -6.36 2.97 8.34
N LEU A 282 -6.24 2.70 9.64
CA LEU A 282 -7.34 2.66 10.60
C LEU A 282 -7.03 3.52 11.83
N ALA A 283 -8.05 4.18 12.39
CA ALA A 283 -8.03 4.74 13.74
C ALA A 283 -9.44 4.71 14.35
N LEU A 284 -9.57 4.50 15.66
CA LEU A 284 -10.85 4.36 16.35
C LEU A 284 -11.05 5.48 17.38
N ALA A 285 -12.17 6.20 17.31
CA ALA A 285 -12.60 7.17 18.31
C ALA A 285 -14.14 7.23 18.37
N ASP A 286 -14.71 7.51 19.55
CA ASP A 286 -16.15 7.77 19.74
C ASP A 286 -17.10 6.72 19.10
N ASN A 287 -16.68 5.45 19.03
CA ASN A 287 -17.39 4.32 18.37
C ASN A 287 -17.50 4.41 16.82
N GLU A 288 -16.76 5.33 16.19
CA GLU A 288 -16.46 5.37 14.76
C GLU A 288 -15.05 4.82 14.48
N LEU A 289 -14.95 3.85 13.57
CA LEU A 289 -13.67 3.46 12.99
C LEU A 289 -13.43 4.29 11.73
N HIS A 290 -12.47 5.20 11.79
CA HIS A 290 -11.98 5.99 10.67
C HIS A 290 -11.05 5.15 9.80
N MET A 291 -11.22 5.26 8.49
CA MET A 291 -10.48 4.53 7.46
C MET A 291 -9.83 5.50 6.48
N ALA A 292 -8.54 5.34 6.24
CA ALA A 292 -7.83 6.01 5.16
C ALA A 292 -7.95 5.15 3.89
N MET A 293 -8.67 5.67 2.90
CA MET A 293 -8.98 4.98 1.67
C MET A 293 -8.02 5.44 0.57
N ALA A 294 -6.94 4.67 0.42
CA ALA A 294 -5.82 5.00 -0.46
C ALA A 294 -6.22 5.00 -1.95
N GLY A 295 -7.23 4.22 -2.34
CA GLY A 295 -7.65 4.07 -3.74
C GLY A 295 -8.68 5.10 -4.23
N ASP A 296 -9.37 5.81 -3.33
CA ASP A 296 -10.32 6.89 -3.68
C ASP A 296 -9.93 8.29 -3.16
N ASN A 297 -8.82 8.42 -2.43
CA ASN A 297 -8.32 9.66 -1.79
C ASN A 297 -9.26 10.26 -0.73
N ARG A 298 -9.90 9.43 0.10
CA ARG A 298 -10.86 9.89 1.11
C ARG A 298 -10.63 9.29 2.49
N ILE A 299 -11.21 9.97 3.49
CA ILE A 299 -11.32 9.52 4.87
C ILE A 299 -12.78 9.17 5.13
N TRP A 300 -13.04 7.92 5.50
CA TRP A 300 -14.38 7.36 5.70
C TRP A 300 -14.52 6.82 7.14
N SER A 301 -15.57 7.22 7.86
CA SER A 301 -15.96 6.60 9.13
C SER A 301 -16.93 5.46 8.91
N TYR A 302 -16.75 4.36 9.64
CA TYR A 302 -17.78 3.35 9.90
C TYR A 302 -18.16 3.39 11.38
N HIS A 303 -19.38 3.85 11.69
CA HIS A 303 -19.89 3.82 13.06
C HIS A 303 -20.28 2.39 13.43
N LEU A 304 -19.58 1.78 14.39
CA LEU A 304 -19.71 0.35 14.72
C LEU A 304 -21.11 -0.02 15.23
N GLY A 305 -21.65 0.73 16.19
CA GLY A 305 -22.99 0.47 16.75
C GLY A 305 -24.15 0.73 15.78
N GLN A 306 -24.12 1.84 15.04
CA GLN A 306 -25.18 2.18 14.06
C GLN A 306 -25.05 1.38 12.75
N ARG A 307 -23.86 0.85 12.44
CA ARG A 307 -23.48 0.30 11.13
C ARG A 307 -23.73 1.30 10.00
N ARG A 308 -23.27 2.55 10.21
CA ARG A 308 -23.43 3.67 9.28
C ARG A 308 -22.07 4.08 8.70
N LEU A 309 -21.98 4.22 7.39
CA LEU A 309 -20.78 4.70 6.68
C LEU A 309 -20.91 6.21 6.40
N THR A 310 -19.82 6.97 6.52
CA THR A 310 -19.79 8.42 6.24
C THR A 310 -18.41 8.89 5.80
N ARG A 311 -18.34 9.50 4.62
CA ARG A 311 -17.18 10.24 4.13
C ARG A 311 -16.99 11.48 4.99
N ARG A 312 -15.97 11.44 5.84
CA ARG A 312 -15.56 12.57 6.69
C ARG A 312 -14.88 13.64 5.85
N ALA A 313 -13.92 13.23 5.00
CA ALA A 313 -13.19 14.15 4.15
C ALA A 313 -12.71 13.52 2.83
N GLY A 314 -12.38 14.37 1.86
CA GLY A 314 -11.84 13.99 0.55
C GLY A 314 -12.83 14.17 -0.58
N SER A 315 -12.52 15.10 -1.48
CA SER A 315 -13.19 15.23 -2.79
C SER A 315 -12.93 14.01 -3.68
N GLY A 316 -11.73 13.43 -3.60
CA GLY A 316 -11.29 12.23 -4.34
C GLY A 316 -10.25 12.51 -5.42
N ALA A 317 -10.02 13.78 -5.75
CA ALA A 317 -8.90 14.20 -6.58
C ALA A 317 -7.55 13.98 -5.85
N ILE A 318 -6.52 13.58 -6.60
CA ILE A 318 -5.14 13.45 -6.12
C ILE A 318 -4.53 14.87 -6.02
N ASP A 319 -4.67 15.51 -4.87
CA ASP A 319 -4.25 16.90 -4.62
C ASP A 319 -4.04 17.14 -3.12
N GLN A 320 -3.21 18.11 -2.73
CA GLN A 320 -3.00 18.50 -1.34
C GLN A 320 -3.75 19.82 -1.07
N ARG A 321 -5.05 19.72 -0.78
CA ARG A 321 -5.94 20.89 -0.64
C ARG A 321 -6.66 20.89 0.70
N ASP A 322 -6.59 22.02 1.39
CA ASP A 322 -7.20 22.25 2.70
C ASP A 322 -8.62 22.86 2.56
N GLY A 323 -9.39 22.84 3.65
CA GLY A 323 -10.76 23.36 3.69
C GLY A 323 -11.76 22.39 4.34
N SER A 324 -13.05 22.59 4.12
CA SER A 324 -14.08 21.65 4.60
C SER A 324 -13.93 20.28 3.95
N GLY A 325 -14.28 19.20 4.67
CA GLY A 325 -13.99 17.83 4.26
C GLY A 325 -14.47 17.45 2.85
N ASN A 326 -15.61 17.97 2.41
CA ASN A 326 -16.13 17.77 1.06
C ASN A 326 -15.33 18.47 -0.07
N VAL A 327 -14.60 19.54 0.24
CA VAL A 327 -13.79 20.34 -0.70
C VAL A 327 -12.31 19.98 -0.63
N ALA A 328 -11.83 19.54 0.54
CA ALA A 328 -10.46 19.11 0.77
C ALA A 328 -10.01 17.97 -0.17
N ALA A 329 -8.70 17.80 -0.28
CA ALA A 329 -8.10 16.71 -1.05
C ALA A 329 -6.94 16.07 -0.28
N PHE A 330 -6.67 14.83 -0.69
CA PHE A 330 -5.61 13.95 -0.23
C PHE A 330 -4.94 13.33 -1.46
N ALA A 331 -3.74 12.79 -1.31
CA ALA A 331 -3.09 11.96 -2.31
C ALA A 331 -2.60 10.67 -1.65
N GLN A 332 -3.46 9.64 -1.72
CA GLN A 332 -3.25 8.32 -1.13
C GLN A 332 -2.99 8.37 0.40
N PRO A 333 -4.03 8.62 1.21
CA PRO A 333 -3.92 8.55 2.66
C PRO A 333 -3.67 7.08 3.09
N THR A 334 -2.72 6.87 4.01
CA THR A 334 -2.23 5.52 4.39
C THR A 334 -2.18 5.30 5.90
N GLY A 335 -1.60 6.22 6.67
CA GLY A 335 -1.55 6.15 8.13
C GLY A 335 -2.62 7.02 8.78
N LEU A 336 -3.22 6.54 9.87
CA LEU A 336 -4.14 7.32 10.72
C LEU A 336 -3.73 7.26 12.19
N ALA A 337 -3.91 8.36 12.92
CA ALA A 337 -3.83 8.37 14.37
C ALA A 337 -4.75 9.45 14.96
N VAL A 338 -5.51 9.13 16.01
CA VAL A 338 -6.57 10.00 16.55
C VAL A 338 -6.34 10.35 18.01
N VAL A 339 -6.61 11.61 18.38
CA VAL A 339 -6.62 12.08 19.77
C VAL A 339 -7.69 13.14 19.97
N GLN A 340 -8.50 12.97 21.01
CA GLN A 340 -9.65 13.83 21.35
C GLN A 340 -10.63 13.99 20.18
N GLN A 341 -10.53 15.08 19.42
CA GLN A 341 -11.39 15.38 18.26
C GLN A 341 -10.56 15.73 17.01
N ALA A 342 -9.28 15.35 16.98
CA ALA A 342 -8.39 15.54 15.85
C ALA A 342 -7.89 14.18 15.33
N LEU A 343 -8.10 13.93 14.04
CA LEU A 343 -7.61 12.77 13.31
C LEU A 343 -6.43 13.21 12.44
N TYR A 344 -5.23 12.72 12.73
CA TYR A 344 -4.05 12.92 11.89
C TYR A 344 -4.00 11.87 10.78
N VAL A 345 -3.49 12.28 9.63
CA VAL A 345 -3.40 11.47 8.41
C VAL A 345 -1.97 11.56 7.85
N ALA A 346 -1.35 10.42 7.57
CA ALA A 346 -0.17 10.34 6.71
C ALA A 346 -0.65 10.22 5.25
N ASP A 347 -0.41 11.26 4.47
CA ASP A 347 -0.94 11.40 3.11
C ASP A 347 0.22 11.19 2.12
N ALA A 348 0.36 9.94 1.68
CA ALA A 348 1.65 9.38 1.32
C ALA A 348 2.16 9.90 -0.03
N LEU A 349 1.31 9.93 -1.07
CA LEU A 349 1.69 10.51 -2.35
C LEU A 349 1.81 12.04 -2.29
N ALA A 350 1.20 12.69 -1.29
CA ALA A 350 1.41 14.11 -1.01
C ALA A 350 2.71 14.38 -0.21
N SER A 351 3.38 13.35 0.30
CA SER A 351 4.52 13.48 1.24
C SER A 351 4.23 14.42 2.41
N SER A 352 3.01 14.37 2.93
CA SER A 352 2.48 15.35 3.88
C SER A 352 1.81 14.71 5.09
N ILE A 353 1.72 15.47 6.18
CA ILE A 353 0.90 15.12 7.34
C ILE A 353 -0.28 16.09 7.37
N ARG A 354 -1.50 15.56 7.44
CA ARG A 354 -2.77 16.30 7.47
C ARG A 354 -3.42 16.16 8.84
N CYS A 355 -4.31 17.09 9.18
CA CYS A 355 -5.20 17.02 10.33
C CYS A 355 -6.65 17.19 9.85
N VAL A 356 -7.56 16.35 10.34
CA VAL A 356 -9.02 16.47 10.16
C VAL A 356 -9.65 16.72 11.53
N GLN A 357 -10.34 17.84 11.68
CA GLN A 357 -11.13 18.13 12.89
C GLN A 357 -12.43 17.33 12.85
N LEU A 358 -12.61 16.38 13.75
CA LEU A 358 -13.79 15.50 13.81
C LEU A 358 -15.09 16.24 14.16
N ARG A 359 -15.01 17.54 14.50
CA ARG A 359 -16.13 18.48 14.51
C ARG A 359 -16.05 19.41 13.31
N GLY A 360 -16.99 19.26 12.37
CA GLY A 360 -17.09 20.10 11.17
C GLY A 360 -16.15 19.71 10.02
N ASP A 361 -15.38 18.63 10.17
CA ASP A 361 -14.55 18.01 9.13
C ASP A 361 -13.57 18.97 8.43
N LEU A 362 -13.04 19.96 9.17
CA LEU A 362 -12.03 20.89 8.65
C LEU A 362 -10.69 20.15 8.47
N VAL A 363 -10.15 20.17 7.25
CA VAL A 363 -8.86 19.59 6.88
C VAL A 363 -7.79 20.67 6.78
N GLN A 364 -6.63 20.42 7.38
CA GLN A 364 -5.47 21.33 7.38
C GLN A 364 -4.15 20.57 7.17
N THR A 365 -3.22 21.18 6.42
CA THR A 365 -1.82 20.76 6.31
C THR A 365 -1.10 20.99 7.64
N LEU A 366 -0.29 20.02 8.08
CA LEU A 366 0.64 20.19 9.20
C LEU A 366 2.11 20.24 8.76
N ILE A 367 2.46 19.49 7.72
CA ILE A 367 3.79 19.38 7.08
C ILE A 367 3.54 18.99 5.62
N GLY A 368 4.35 19.48 4.67
CA GLY A 368 4.30 19.11 3.24
C GLY A 368 3.79 20.25 2.35
N GLN A 369 4.39 20.43 1.17
CA GLN A 369 4.25 21.65 0.34
C GLN A 369 3.61 21.41 -1.04
N GLY A 370 2.77 20.39 -1.19
CA GLY A 370 2.09 20.02 -2.44
C GLY A 370 2.58 18.71 -3.04
N VAL A 371 1.75 18.05 -3.86
CA VAL A 371 1.90 16.62 -4.19
C VAL A 371 3.17 16.19 -4.95
N TRP A 372 3.95 17.13 -5.48
CA TRP A 372 5.26 16.85 -6.09
C TRP A 372 6.45 17.23 -5.20
N ASN A 373 6.21 18.01 -4.16
CA ASN A 373 7.25 18.57 -3.28
C ASN A 373 7.51 17.62 -2.10
N HIS A 374 8.68 16.99 -2.11
CA HIS A 374 9.12 16.03 -1.10
C HIS A 374 10.60 16.26 -0.78
N GLY A 375 11.07 15.73 0.35
CA GLY A 375 12.43 15.99 0.84
C GLY A 375 12.73 15.27 2.16
N SER A 376 13.75 15.73 2.89
CA SER A 376 14.18 15.09 4.14
C SER A 376 14.46 16.05 5.30
N GLU A 377 14.06 17.31 5.20
CA GLU A 377 14.44 18.37 6.14
C GLU A 377 13.62 18.32 7.44
N ASP A 378 14.29 18.56 8.57
CA ASP A 378 13.68 18.74 9.90
C ASP A 378 13.41 20.24 10.19
N GLY A 379 12.75 20.52 11.31
CA GLY A 379 12.55 21.87 11.83
C GLY A 379 11.12 22.39 11.68
N PRO A 380 10.93 23.72 11.51
CA PRO A 380 9.63 24.36 11.40
C PRO A 380 8.70 23.73 10.36
N ARG A 381 7.41 23.62 10.71
CA ARG A 381 6.36 22.94 9.92
C ARG A 381 6.16 23.48 8.51
N ASP A 382 6.48 24.74 8.28
CA ASP A 382 6.42 25.43 6.98
C ASP A 382 7.58 25.04 6.05
N ARG A 383 8.65 24.41 6.57
CA ARG A 383 9.89 24.07 5.84
C ARG A 383 10.21 22.58 5.85
N ALA A 384 9.89 21.90 6.95
CA ALA A 384 10.13 20.48 7.14
C ALA A 384 9.53 19.65 6.00
N SER A 385 10.28 18.63 5.57
CA SER A 385 9.92 17.80 4.42
C SER A 385 10.10 16.30 4.69
N LEU A 386 9.13 15.55 4.17
CA LEU A 386 9.03 14.09 4.23
C LEU A 386 9.10 13.52 2.80
N GLN A 387 9.24 12.21 2.69
CA GLN A 387 9.14 11.50 1.41
C GLN A 387 8.38 10.19 1.63
N PHE A 388 7.17 10.12 1.07
CA PHE A 388 6.28 8.95 1.14
C PHE A 388 6.07 8.41 2.58
N PRO A 389 5.54 9.22 3.53
CA PRO A 389 5.25 8.75 4.88
C PRO A 389 4.05 7.79 4.88
N GLN A 390 4.21 6.59 5.43
CA GLN A 390 3.21 5.51 5.33
C GLN A 390 2.47 5.20 6.64
N ALA A 391 3.11 5.39 7.79
CA ALA A 391 2.48 5.19 9.09
C ALA A 391 2.74 6.33 10.06
N ILE A 392 1.78 6.52 10.95
CA ILE A 392 1.84 7.46 12.07
C ILE A 392 1.27 6.80 13.32
N ALA A 393 1.82 7.13 14.48
CA ALA A 393 1.31 6.65 15.77
C ALA A 393 1.49 7.72 16.85
N LEU A 394 0.53 7.82 17.77
CA LEU A 394 0.56 8.79 18.86
C LEU A 394 1.20 8.19 20.11
N SER A 395 1.95 9.02 20.84
CA SER A 395 2.42 8.66 22.18
C SER A 395 1.25 8.74 23.17
N PRO A 396 0.95 7.70 23.97
CA PRO A 396 -0.16 7.75 24.93
C PRO A 396 -0.04 8.89 25.94
N ASP A 397 1.19 9.13 26.43
CA ASP A 397 1.47 10.03 27.56
C ASP A 397 1.93 11.44 27.12
N ALA A 398 1.98 11.73 25.81
CA ALA A 398 2.55 12.98 25.29
C ALA A 398 1.90 13.45 23.97
N PRO A 399 1.80 14.76 23.73
CA PRO A 399 1.36 15.33 22.45
C PRO A 399 2.45 15.20 21.37
N LEU A 400 2.82 13.97 21.03
CA LEU A 400 3.93 13.63 20.15
C LEU A 400 3.52 12.53 19.17
N LEU A 401 3.47 12.89 17.89
CA LEU A 401 3.16 12.00 16.77
C LEU A 401 4.48 11.43 16.21
N TRP A 402 4.62 10.12 16.22
CA TRP A 402 5.68 9.39 15.51
C TRP A 402 5.27 9.20 14.05
N ILE A 403 6.22 9.32 13.12
CA ILE A 403 6.00 9.23 11.67
C ILE A 403 7.05 8.28 11.07
N ALA A 404 6.59 7.27 10.31
CA ALA A 404 7.43 6.44 9.47
C ALA A 404 7.57 7.11 8.10
N ASP A 405 8.68 7.84 7.96
CA ASP A 405 9.05 8.62 6.78
C ASP A 405 9.78 7.70 5.80
N ALA A 406 8.99 6.91 5.06
CA ALA A 406 9.42 5.64 4.53
C ALA A 406 10.41 5.76 3.37
N GLY A 407 10.21 6.73 2.47
CA GLY A 407 11.14 6.98 1.36
C GLY A 407 12.51 7.46 1.83
N ASN A 408 12.54 8.24 2.91
CA ASN A 408 13.79 8.64 3.56
C ASN A 408 14.45 7.52 4.38
N GLY A 409 13.72 6.44 4.70
CA GLY A 409 14.17 5.42 5.64
C GLY A 409 14.40 5.96 7.05
N ARG A 410 13.52 6.84 7.55
CA ARG A 410 13.66 7.51 8.85
C ARG A 410 12.44 7.32 9.75
N LEU A 411 12.70 7.31 11.06
CA LEU A 411 11.70 7.58 12.08
C LEU A 411 11.76 9.07 12.42
N ARG A 412 10.62 9.77 12.36
CA ARG A 412 10.50 11.18 12.76
C ARG A 412 9.51 11.33 13.90
N THR A 413 9.57 12.47 14.58
CA THR A 413 8.56 12.90 15.55
C THR A 413 8.10 14.33 15.25
N LEU A 414 6.80 14.57 15.40
CA LEU A 414 6.18 15.90 15.35
C LEU A 414 5.45 16.18 16.66
N ARG A 415 5.88 17.21 17.40
CA ARG A 415 5.17 17.65 18.61
C ARG A 415 3.92 18.45 18.23
N LEU A 416 2.76 17.99 18.69
CA LEU A 416 1.46 18.62 18.46
C LEU A 416 1.35 19.92 19.28
N GLY A 417 0.51 20.85 18.83
CA GLY A 417 0.38 22.17 19.46
C GLY A 417 1.49 23.19 19.10
N GLY A 418 2.16 23.01 17.96
CA GLY A 418 3.08 24.02 17.40
C GLY A 418 4.57 23.65 17.41
N GLY A 419 4.95 22.42 17.76
CA GLY A 419 6.34 21.97 17.66
C GLY A 419 6.76 21.54 16.25
N GLU A 420 8.08 21.36 16.11
CA GLU A 420 8.81 21.04 14.86
C GLU A 420 8.79 19.55 14.50
N LEU A 421 9.22 19.23 13.27
CA LEU A 421 9.60 17.87 12.85
C LEU A 421 11.05 17.59 13.27
N VAL A 422 11.32 16.41 13.81
CA VAL A 422 12.67 16.00 14.23
C VAL A 422 12.94 14.55 13.84
N THR A 423 14.09 14.28 13.19
CA THR A 423 14.61 12.93 12.94
C THR A 423 15.07 12.30 14.25
N GLN A 424 14.61 11.08 14.51
CA GLN A 424 15.06 10.29 15.65
C GLN A 424 16.37 9.58 15.29
N ALA A 425 17.37 9.69 16.17
CA ALA A 425 18.68 9.11 15.93
C ALA A 425 18.63 7.58 16.05
N LEU A 426 18.82 6.89 14.92
CA LEU A 426 18.86 5.43 14.82
C LEU A 426 20.25 4.98 14.33
N PRO A 427 20.73 3.78 14.70
CA PRO A 427 22.05 3.28 14.31
C PRO A 427 22.19 2.99 12.80
N ARG A 428 21.06 2.90 12.08
CA ARG A 428 20.97 2.75 10.62
C ARG A 428 19.70 3.42 10.10
N ARG A 429 19.61 3.62 8.78
CA ARG A 429 18.32 3.89 8.12
C ARG A 429 17.40 2.66 8.22
N LEU A 430 16.10 2.92 8.13
CA LEU A 430 15.05 1.92 8.08
C LEU A 430 14.74 1.52 6.63
N HIS A 431 14.42 0.25 6.39
CA HIS A 431 14.09 -0.30 5.09
C HIS A 431 12.57 -0.34 4.87
N GLY A 432 12.05 0.70 4.21
CA GLY A 432 10.63 0.83 3.87
C GLY A 432 9.67 0.73 5.06
N PRO A 433 9.88 1.45 6.18
CA PRO A 433 9.02 1.33 7.35
C PRO A 433 7.58 1.75 6.99
N ALA A 434 6.62 0.82 7.08
CA ALA A 434 5.23 1.07 6.68
C ALA A 434 4.22 0.92 7.81
N GLY A 435 4.65 0.51 9.01
CA GLY A 435 3.80 0.35 10.19
C GLY A 435 4.46 0.93 11.44
N LEU A 436 3.63 1.54 12.30
CA LEU A 436 4.02 2.02 13.64
C LEU A 436 2.94 1.68 14.66
N ALA A 437 3.35 1.30 15.86
CA ALA A 437 2.50 1.27 17.05
C ALA A 437 3.30 1.76 18.26
N VAL A 438 2.66 2.43 19.23
CA VAL A 438 3.33 2.90 20.45
C VAL A 438 2.63 2.33 21.67
N GLY A 439 3.40 1.69 22.56
CA GLY A 439 2.87 1.02 23.74
C GLY A 439 3.91 0.13 24.39
N SER A 440 3.65 -0.32 25.63
CA SER A 440 4.57 -1.14 26.42
C SER A 440 5.99 -0.52 26.52
N GLY A 441 6.04 0.81 26.67
CA GLY A 441 7.27 1.59 26.80
C GLY A 441 8.13 1.67 25.53
N ALA A 442 7.59 1.39 24.34
CA ALA A 442 8.35 1.40 23.10
C ALA A 442 7.55 1.89 21.89
N VAL A 443 8.29 2.25 20.84
CA VAL A 443 7.79 2.42 19.47
C VAL A 443 8.11 1.14 18.70
N TRP A 444 7.08 0.46 18.23
CA TRP A 444 7.16 -0.75 17.44
C TRP A 444 7.07 -0.37 15.96
N ILE A 445 7.98 -0.87 15.14
CA ILE A 445 8.17 -0.46 13.75
C ILE A 445 8.08 -1.70 12.86
N ALA A 446 7.18 -1.69 11.86
CA ALA A 446 7.17 -2.71 10.82
C ALA A 446 8.14 -2.28 9.72
N GLU A 447 9.29 -2.96 9.65
CA GLU A 447 10.32 -2.72 8.64
C GLU A 447 10.06 -3.62 7.44
N THR A 448 9.06 -3.20 6.66
CA THR A 448 8.41 -3.96 5.58
C THR A 448 9.41 -4.59 4.62
N ASP A 449 10.35 -3.82 4.10
CA ASP A 449 11.23 -4.28 3.02
C ASP A 449 12.38 -5.18 3.54
N ALA A 450 12.65 -5.14 4.85
CA ALA A 450 13.54 -6.09 5.54
C ALA A 450 12.81 -7.33 6.07
N HIS A 451 11.47 -7.41 5.93
CA HIS A 451 10.64 -8.49 6.49
C HIS A 451 10.73 -8.60 8.02
N ALA A 452 10.87 -7.47 8.71
CA ALA A 452 11.19 -7.45 10.14
C ALA A 452 10.21 -6.58 10.96
N VAL A 453 10.20 -6.82 12.27
CA VAL A 453 9.61 -5.89 13.25
C VAL A 453 10.71 -5.47 14.22
N LEU A 454 10.80 -4.17 14.48
CA LEU A 454 11.77 -3.56 15.39
C LEU A 454 11.06 -2.97 16.61
N ARG A 455 11.74 -3.00 17.75
CA ARG A 455 11.39 -2.28 18.98
C ARG A 455 12.41 -1.18 19.22
N PHE A 456 11.96 0.06 19.17
CA PHE A 456 12.72 1.25 19.56
C PHE A 456 12.29 1.72 20.95
N ASP A 457 13.25 1.84 21.87
CA ASP A 457 13.04 2.42 23.19
C ASP A 457 13.36 3.93 23.15
N PRO A 458 12.35 4.81 23.28
CA PRO A 458 12.54 6.26 23.20
C PRO A 458 13.24 6.87 24.43
N ALA A 459 13.41 6.12 25.53
CA ALA A 459 14.09 6.59 26.74
C ALA A 459 15.59 6.25 26.73
N SER A 460 15.97 5.10 26.18
CA SER A 460 17.38 4.69 26.04
C SER A 460 17.98 4.93 24.66
N GLY A 461 17.16 5.18 23.63
CA GLY A 461 17.59 5.29 22.23
C GLY A 461 17.94 3.96 21.57
N VAL A 462 17.70 2.82 22.25
CA VAL A 462 18.05 1.49 21.73
C VAL A 462 17.01 1.05 20.68
N LEU A 463 17.50 0.78 19.47
CA LEU A 463 16.78 0.05 18.43
C LEU A 463 17.17 -1.44 18.51
N SER A 464 16.19 -2.33 18.46
CA SER A 464 16.37 -3.78 18.58
C SER A 464 15.42 -4.55 17.67
N ASP A 465 15.88 -5.63 17.05
CA ASP A 465 15.04 -6.54 16.27
C ASP A 465 14.14 -7.38 17.20
N VAL A 466 12.91 -7.67 16.76
CA VAL A 466 11.94 -8.52 17.48
C VAL A 466 11.89 -9.87 16.76
N PRO A 467 12.52 -10.94 17.29
CA PRO A 467 12.69 -12.20 16.56
C PRO A 467 11.38 -13.00 16.51
N ILE A 468 10.62 -12.84 15.42
CA ILE A 468 9.38 -13.59 15.21
C ILE A 468 9.70 -15.07 15.02
N THR A 469 9.14 -15.87 15.92
CA THR A 469 9.46 -17.29 16.13
C THR A 469 8.18 -18.05 16.53
N GLU A 470 8.07 -19.31 16.14
CA GLU A 470 6.95 -20.19 16.49
C GLU A 470 7.00 -20.64 17.97
#